data_AF-A0A7J4S9Y4-F1
#
_entry.id   AF-A0A7J4S9Y4-F1
#
_cell.length_a   1.000
_cell.length_b   1.000
_cell.length_c   1.000
_cell.angle_alpha   90.00
_cell.angle_beta   90.00
_cell.angle_gamma   90.00
#
_symmetry.space_group_name_H-M   'P 1'
#
loop_
_entity.id
_entity.type
_entity.pdbx_description
1 polymer ?
#
loop_
_entity_poly.entity_id
_entity_poly.type
_entity_poly.pdbx_seq_one_letter_code
_entity_poly.pdbx_strand_id
1 'polypeptide(L)'
;MKKEMRNDEAVSPVIATILMVAITVVLAGVLYVWAANLAESNTDGSLELYVFSGQDAPGSDGAVIMTMDSGSDLGWASITIKASVDGAASSTVPMCDDTT
;
A
#
# COMPACT_ATOMS: atom_id res chain seq x y z
N MET A 1 -16.81 47.29 -33.98
CA MET A 1 -17.50 46.86 -32.74
C MET A 1 -16.63 45.82 -32.05
N LYS A 2 -15.97 46.17 -30.93
CA LYS A 2 -15.33 45.19 -30.05
C LYS A 2 -16.28 44.95 -28.88
N LYS A 3 -16.67 43.69 -28.68
CA LYS A 3 -17.57 43.26 -27.62
C LYS A 3 -16.69 43.01 -26.39
N GLU A 4 -16.55 44.03 -25.54
CA GLU A 4 -15.91 43.91 -24.23
C GLU A 4 -16.73 42.91 -23.41
N MET A 5 -16.22 41.69 -23.25
CA MET A 5 -16.76 40.70 -22.34
C MET A 5 -16.40 41.10 -20.91
N ARG A 6 -17.15 42.04 -20.34
CA ARG A 6 -17.10 42.33 -18.91
C ARG A 6 -17.77 41.17 -18.17
N ASN A 7 -17.00 40.13 -17.86
CA ASN A 7 -17.46 38.96 -17.09
C ASN A 7 -16.76 38.81 -15.73
N ASP A 8 -16.34 39.91 -15.10
CA ASP A 8 -15.50 39.82 -13.89
C ASP A 8 -16.05 40.51 -12.64
N GLU A 9 -17.32 40.92 -12.57
CA GLU A 9 -17.71 41.79 -11.44
C GLU A 9 -19.13 41.66 -10.89
N ALA A 10 -19.70 40.45 -10.83
CA ALA A 10 -20.92 40.28 -10.04
C ALA A 10 -21.12 38.86 -9.48
N VAL A 11 -20.06 38.22 -8.98
CA VAL A 11 -20.31 37.19 -7.96
C VAL A 11 -20.61 37.94 -6.66
N SER A 12 -21.89 38.11 -6.34
CA SER A 12 -22.34 38.76 -5.09
C SER A 12 -21.63 38.11 -3.89
N PRO A 13 -21.26 38.86 -2.83
CA PRO A 13 -20.57 38.30 -1.66
C PRO A 13 -21.23 37.05 -1.08
N VAL A 14 -22.56 36.96 -1.18
CA VAL A 14 -23.36 35.81 -0.74
C VAL A 14 -23.35 34.66 -1.75
N ILE A 15 -23.34 34.97 -3.05
CA ILE A 15 -23.29 33.95 -4.11
C ILE A 15 -21.90 33.30 -4.14
N ALA A 16 -20.84 34.07 -3.90
CA ALA A 16 -19.48 33.59 -3.86
C ALA A 16 -19.27 32.55 -2.75
N THR A 17 -19.83 32.80 -1.56
CA THR A 17 -19.72 31.88 -0.43
C THR A 17 -20.53 30.60 -0.65
N ILE A 18 -21.73 30.70 -1.24
CA ILE A 18 -22.53 29.52 -1.59
C ILE A 18 -21.78 28.62 -2.58
N LEU A 19 -21.19 29.20 -3.63
CA LEU A 19 -20.42 28.43 -4.62
C LEU A 19 -19.18 27.77 -4.02
N MET A 20 -18.47 28.49 -3.15
CA MET A 20 -17.29 27.97 -2.46
C MET A 20 -17.64 26.80 -1.53
N VAL A 21 -18.71 26.94 -0.74
CA VAL A 21 -19.14 25.89 0.20
C VAL A 21 -19.71 24.69 -0.57
N ALA A 22 -20.44 24.93 -1.66
CA ALA A 22 -20.97 23.84 -2.48
C ALA A 22 -19.85 22.95 -3.02
N ILE A 23 -18.76 23.54 -3.54
CA ILE A 23 -17.67 22.75 -4.11
C ILE A 23 -16.90 21.96 -3.05
N THR A 24 -16.70 22.53 -1.86
CA THR A 24 -15.97 21.84 -0.78
C THR A 24 -16.76 20.67 -0.21
N VAL A 25 -18.09 20.80 -0.08
CA VAL A 25 -18.95 19.69 0.35
C VAL A 25 -18.91 18.55 -0.66
N VAL A 26 -18.93 18.87 -1.96
CA VAL A 26 -18.82 17.86 -3.03
C VAL A 26 -17.47 17.16 -2.96
N LEU A 27 -16.36 17.90 -2.88
CA LEU A 27 -15.02 17.32 -2.78
C LEU A 27 -14.84 16.46 -1.53
N ALA A 28 -15.37 16.91 -0.37
CA ALA A 28 -15.36 16.14 0.86
C ALA A 28 -16.16 14.84 0.74
N GLY A 29 -17.33 14.88 0.08
CA GLY A 29 -18.14 13.69 -0.19
C GLY A 29 -17.43 12.69 -1.11
N VAL A 30 -16.80 13.16 -2.19
CA VAL A 30 -16.03 12.30 -3.10
C VAL A 30 -14.82 11.68 -2.38
N LEU A 31 -14.08 12.47 -1.60
CA LEU A 31 -12.97 11.96 -0.78
C LEU A 31 -13.44 10.94 0.26
N TYR A 32 -14.61 11.14 0.88
CA TYR A 32 -15.19 10.19 1.83
C TYR A 32 -15.50 8.85 1.16
N VAL A 33 -16.18 8.85 0.00
CA VAL A 33 -16.50 7.60 -0.72
C VAL A 33 -15.22 6.90 -1.19
N TRP A 34 -14.21 7.64 -1.64
CA TRP A 34 -12.92 7.06 -2.02
C TRP A 34 -12.19 6.45 -0.81
N ALA A 35 -12.12 7.17 0.32
CA ALA A 35 -11.50 6.68 1.55
C ALA A 35 -12.26 5.50 2.15
N ALA A 36 -13.59 5.48 2.09
CA ALA A 36 -14.42 4.37 2.54
C ALA A 36 -14.17 3.11 1.70
N ASN A 37 -14.11 3.24 0.37
CA ASN A 37 -13.74 2.11 -0.50
C ASN A 37 -12.33 1.59 -0.21
N LEU A 38 -11.37 2.49 0.06
CA LEU A 38 -10.02 2.08 0.46
C LEU A 38 -10.05 1.36 1.81
N ALA A 39 -10.78 1.88 2.80
CA ALA A 39 -10.90 1.27 4.11
C ALA A 39 -11.59 -0.10 4.03
N GLU A 40 -12.71 -0.22 3.31
CA GLU A 40 -13.46 -1.47 3.14
C GLU A 40 -12.63 -2.52 2.40
N SER A 41 -11.93 -2.13 1.32
CA SER A 41 -10.97 -3.01 0.62
C SER A 41 -9.82 -3.50 1.52
N ASN A 42 -9.60 -2.86 2.67
CA ASN A 42 -8.54 -3.17 3.64
C ASN A 42 -9.09 -3.69 4.99
N THR A 43 -10.41 -3.85 5.15
CA THR A 43 -11.04 -4.24 6.43
C THR A 43 -11.62 -5.66 6.38
N ASP A 44 -11.89 -6.22 5.20
CA ASP A 44 -12.40 -7.61 5.06
C ASP A 44 -11.31 -8.69 5.15
N GLY A 45 -10.05 -8.30 5.29
CA GLY A 45 -8.97 -9.12 5.79
C GLY A 45 -8.11 -8.23 6.65
N SER A 46 -7.74 -8.69 7.85
CA SER A 46 -6.65 -8.08 8.62
C SER A 46 -5.55 -7.70 7.65
N LEU A 47 -5.04 -6.48 7.71
CA LEU A 47 -3.93 -6.04 6.86
C LEU A 47 -2.72 -6.89 7.26
N GLU A 48 -2.57 -8.06 6.63
CA GLU A 48 -1.54 -9.05 6.96
C GLU A 48 -0.24 -8.56 6.33
N LEU A 49 0.40 -7.63 7.03
CA LEU A 49 1.73 -7.18 6.71
C LEU A 49 2.72 -8.23 7.20
N TYR A 50 3.19 -9.04 6.26
CA TYR A 50 4.28 -9.98 6.51
C TYR A 50 5.61 -9.26 6.40
N VAL A 51 6.36 -9.21 7.51
CA VAL A 51 7.70 -8.65 7.56
C VAL A 51 8.68 -9.78 7.83
N PHE A 52 9.72 -9.86 7.00
CA PHE A 52 10.78 -10.85 7.16
C PHE A 52 12.12 -10.13 7.32
N SER A 53 12.92 -10.62 8.27
CA SER A 53 14.32 -10.25 8.43
C SER A 53 15.21 -11.47 8.21
N GLY A 54 16.43 -11.23 7.74
CA GLY A 54 17.43 -12.26 7.50
C GLY A 54 18.70 -11.93 8.27
N GLN A 55 19.33 -12.95 8.86
CA GLN A 55 20.64 -12.85 9.48
C GLN A 55 21.48 -14.08 9.14
N ASP A 56 22.80 -13.94 9.23
CA ASP A 56 23.69 -15.09 9.13
C ASP A 56 23.38 -16.08 10.26
N ALA A 57 23.30 -17.36 9.91
CA ALA A 57 23.19 -18.42 10.88
C ALA A 57 24.53 -18.56 11.63
N PRO A 58 24.51 -18.85 12.93
CA PRO A 58 25.73 -19.13 13.67
C PRO A 58 26.36 -20.44 13.15
N GLY A 59 27.60 -20.37 12.68
CA GLY A 59 28.32 -21.53 12.15
C GLY A 59 29.27 -21.15 11.01
N SER A 60 30.05 -22.12 10.53
CA SER A 60 30.94 -21.94 9.38
C SER A 60 30.30 -22.33 8.04
N ASP A 61 29.01 -22.69 8.05
CA ASP A 61 28.36 -23.40 6.95
C ASP A 61 27.65 -22.47 5.97
N GLY A 62 27.76 -21.15 6.14
CA GLY A 62 27.16 -20.16 5.25
C GLY A 62 25.63 -20.20 5.22
N ALA A 63 25.00 -20.70 6.29
CA ALA A 63 23.56 -20.74 6.42
C ALA A 63 22.99 -19.36 6.78
N VAL A 64 21.72 -19.12 6.43
CA VAL A 64 20.99 -17.87 6.71
C VAL A 64 19.71 -18.24 7.46
N ILE A 65 19.44 -17.52 8.54
CA ILE A 65 18.18 -17.62 9.28
C ILE A 65 17.28 -16.50 8.79
N MET A 66 16.06 -16.86 8.37
CA MET A 66 15.00 -15.90 8.08
C MET A 66 13.93 -15.98 9.16
N THR A 67 13.58 -14.83 9.71
CA THR A 67 12.58 -14.70 10.78
C THR A 67 11.40 -13.91 10.25
N MET A 68 10.18 -14.38 10.52
CA MET A 68 8.96 -13.61 10.29
C MET A 68 8.69 -12.73 11.52
N ASP A 69 8.92 -11.42 11.38
CA ASP A 69 8.81 -10.43 12.46
C ASP A 69 7.36 -10.00 12.70
N SER A 70 6.52 -10.07 11.66
CA SER A 70 5.09 -9.82 11.74
C SER A 70 4.32 -10.63 10.70
N GLY A 71 3.05 -10.93 11.00
CA GLY A 71 2.17 -11.72 10.15
C GLY A 71 1.32 -12.68 10.96
N SER A 72 0.38 -13.35 10.30
CA SER A 72 -0.33 -14.52 10.84
C SER A 72 0.44 -15.80 10.50
N ASP A 73 0.01 -16.94 11.07
CA ASP A 73 0.66 -18.21 10.79
C ASP A 73 0.54 -18.55 9.30
N LEU A 74 1.67 -18.79 8.64
CA LEU A 74 1.70 -19.16 7.24
C LEU A 74 1.64 -20.68 7.12
N GLY A 75 0.96 -21.17 6.08
CA GLY A 75 1.08 -22.56 5.66
C GLY A 75 2.48 -22.83 5.09
N TRP A 76 3.48 -23.01 5.96
CA TRP A 76 4.91 -23.13 5.61
C TRP A 76 5.21 -24.18 4.54
N ALA A 77 4.39 -25.25 4.47
CA ALA A 77 4.48 -26.30 3.46
C ALA A 77 4.23 -25.80 2.01
N SER A 78 3.63 -24.63 1.82
CA SER A 78 3.30 -24.06 0.50
C SER A 78 4.21 -22.89 0.08
N ILE A 79 5.10 -22.44 0.96
CA ILE A 79 5.95 -21.27 0.70
C ILE A 79 7.14 -21.69 -0.17
N THR A 80 7.44 -20.87 -1.18
CA THR A 80 8.66 -21.02 -2.00
C THR A 80 9.62 -19.89 -1.69
N ILE A 81 10.82 -20.21 -1.24
CA ILE A 81 11.90 -19.24 -0.98
C ILE A 81 12.77 -19.12 -2.23
N LYS A 82 13.13 -17.89 -2.61
CA LYS A 82 14.11 -17.62 -3.67
C LYS A 82 15.20 -16.69 -3.15
N ALA A 83 16.46 -17.03 -3.42
CA ALA A 83 17.62 -16.24 -3.03
C ALA A 83 18.30 -15.61 -4.25
N SER A 84 18.87 -14.42 -4.08
CA SER A 84 19.66 -13.70 -5.08
C SER A 84 20.85 -13.02 -4.42
N VAL A 85 21.97 -12.95 -5.14
CA VAL A 85 23.19 -12.25 -4.71
C VAL A 85 23.40 -11.05 -5.62
N ASP A 86 23.64 -9.88 -5.05
CA ASP A 86 23.93 -8.62 -5.76
C ASP A 86 22.91 -8.23 -6.85
N GLY A 87 21.64 -8.60 -6.66
CA GLY A 87 20.57 -8.31 -7.61
C GLY A 87 20.57 -9.19 -8.86
N ALA A 88 21.32 -10.30 -8.86
CA ALA A 88 21.29 -11.30 -9.92
C ALA A 88 19.94 -12.04 -10.01
N ALA A 89 19.79 -12.90 -11.02
CA ALA A 89 18.59 -13.73 -11.15
C ALA A 89 18.42 -14.62 -9.91
N SER A 90 17.22 -14.56 -9.30
CA SER A 90 16.93 -15.34 -8.11
C SER A 90 16.82 -16.83 -8.43
N SER A 91 17.38 -17.68 -7.58
CA SER A 91 17.24 -19.14 -7.65
C SER A 91 16.31 -19.63 -6.55
N THR A 92 15.44 -20.59 -6.85
CA THR A 92 14.60 -21.24 -5.84
C THR A 92 15.48 -22.03 -4.89
N VAL A 93 15.37 -21.72 -3.60
CA VAL A 93 16.00 -22.50 -2.54
C VAL A 93 15.14 -23.75 -2.39
N PRO A 94 15.64 -24.96 -2.74
CA PRO A 94 14.92 -26.18 -2.46
C PRO A 94 14.69 -26.27 -0.96
N MET A 95 13.52 -26.77 -0.54
CA MET A 95 13.25 -27.00 0.88
C MET A 95 14.43 -27.78 1.48
N CYS A 96 14.96 -27.31 2.61
CA CYS A 96 15.92 -28.09 3.37
C CYS A 96 15.24 -29.43 3.68
N ASP A 97 15.88 -30.51 3.27
CA ASP A 97 15.42 -31.87 3.48
C ASP A 97 15.22 -32.12 4.99
N ASP A 98 14.01 -32.51 5.40
CA ASP A 98 13.67 -32.87 6.78
C ASP A 98 14.36 -34.17 7.24
N THR A 99 15.22 -34.80 6.43
CA THR A 99 16.00 -35.94 6.87
C THR A 99 17.28 -35.54 7.61
N THR A 100 17.13 -35.23 8.91
CA THR A 100 17.95 -35.82 9.99
C THR A 100 17.43 -35.45 11.37
#